data_AF-A0A7C5HUN4-F1
#
_entry.id   AF-A0A7C5HUN4-F1
#
_cell.length_a   1.000
_cell.length_b   1.000
_cell.length_c   1.000
_cell.angle_alpha   90.00
_cell.angle_beta   90.00
_cell.angle_gamma   90.00
#
_symmetry.space_group_name_H-M   'P 1'
#
loop_
_entity.id
_entity.type
_entity.pdbx_description
1 polymer ?
#
loop_
_entity_poly.entity_id
_entity_poly.type
_entity_poly.pdbx_seq_one_letter_code
_entity_poly.pdbx_strand_id
1 'polypeptide(L)'
;MSICSSVVASDSGLIKKRDANNDGIVDQVAEFNHQGKLVALAVDDNHDGVMDTFQYYVDGVIVRLEKNLDTEIGIDMRTYFKDGKKVRQERLDGEGNIYQEIDLDTAGKPFEIREDTTADQRMDTVYHIEKGQITRITRDQDGDGAANVLELYRNGELSERRIDINGDGTVEERLLFDEDGSLVRRHLDTDQNGDLDMLEVYRNGLTHMQQWDQNQDGRYEKIAFFEKGEVVRIEEDLDMDGIRETTVAYRGGKPFVQTVDANQDGKKELRIFYNAGGETESIEKDVSMDGKMDTFQRYKDNRLVFVEKDTNGDGEIDTKISYDTGRKKKYILRDRDNDGRFETTHWYDKPPWTRVTELDSDGSGKVDVRSCFMHDILRRRETLKKGSGLVELRENFDEKGLLVNSLEDRDADGRWDMTWYFDAQGNLERAEKDADADNRVDTWYYYEDGRLSGVSEDTHGDGRPDIWEDYDASETMTKRKKDLDFDGVADIEELF
;
A
#
# COMPACT_ATOMS: atom_id res chain seq x y z
N MET A 1 -60.88 49.93 -1.42
CA MET A 1 -61.53 50.61 -0.27
C MET A 1 -60.44 51.27 0.55
N SER A 2 -60.73 52.49 1.01
CA SER A 2 -60.03 53.29 2.03
C SER A 2 -58.73 54.02 1.68
N ILE A 3 -58.96 55.32 1.52
CA ILE A 3 -58.10 56.51 1.59
C ILE A 3 -57.21 56.50 2.84
N CYS A 4 -55.95 56.95 2.67
CA CYS A 4 -55.26 57.76 3.67
C CYS A 4 -54.44 58.84 2.96
N SER A 5 -55.01 60.05 2.89
CA SER A 5 -54.26 61.28 2.64
C SER A 5 -53.30 61.54 3.79
N SER A 6 -52.02 61.72 3.48
CA SER A 6 -51.15 62.60 4.25
C SER A 6 -50.52 63.57 3.26
N VAL A 7 -51.10 64.78 3.22
CA VAL A 7 -50.48 65.96 2.63
C VAL A 7 -49.23 66.25 3.45
N VAL A 8 -48.06 65.98 2.86
CA VAL A 8 -46.78 66.54 3.32
C VAL A 8 -46.54 67.75 2.40
N ALA A 9 -46.34 68.92 3.01
CA ALA A 9 -46.10 70.16 2.28
C ALA A 9 -44.93 70.00 1.30
N SER A 10 -45.20 70.12 0.00
CA SER A 10 -44.14 70.20 -0.99
C SER A 10 -43.58 71.62 -0.98
N ASP A 11 -42.29 71.72 -0.67
CA ASP A 11 -41.44 72.92 -0.66
C ASP A 11 -41.17 73.41 -2.12
N SER A 12 -42.22 73.48 -2.96
CA SER A 12 -42.07 73.60 -4.40
C SER A 12 -41.71 75.03 -4.81
N GLY A 13 -40.45 75.25 -5.17
CA GLY A 13 -39.98 76.46 -5.82
C GLY A 13 -40.36 76.52 -7.32
N LEU A 14 -39.70 77.41 -8.04
CA LEU A 14 -40.04 77.77 -9.43
C LEU A 14 -39.73 76.60 -10.39
N ILE A 15 -40.71 76.20 -11.21
CA ILE A 15 -40.51 75.22 -12.30
C ILE A 15 -40.47 75.96 -13.63
N LYS A 16 -39.45 75.67 -14.46
CA LYS A 16 -39.33 76.17 -15.83
C LYS A 16 -39.35 75.00 -16.80
N LYS A 17 -40.16 75.12 -17.85
CA LYS A 17 -40.25 74.16 -18.96
C LYS A 17 -39.71 74.81 -20.23
N ARG A 18 -38.98 74.05 -21.04
CA ARG A 18 -38.45 74.51 -22.32
C ARG A 18 -38.71 73.44 -23.37
N ASP A 19 -39.34 73.87 -24.45
CA ASP A 19 -39.38 73.19 -25.73
C ASP A 19 -38.14 73.68 -26.51
N ALA A 20 -37.18 72.80 -26.74
CA ALA A 20 -35.89 73.11 -27.35
C ALA A 20 -35.93 73.01 -28.88
N ASN A 21 -36.76 72.12 -29.45
CA ASN A 21 -36.90 71.93 -30.89
C ASN A 21 -38.10 72.70 -31.52
N ASN A 22 -38.97 73.29 -30.69
CA ASN A 22 -40.21 74.00 -31.02
C ASN A 22 -41.29 73.14 -31.70
N ASP A 23 -41.38 71.85 -31.36
CA ASP A 23 -42.42 70.95 -31.87
C ASP A 23 -43.71 70.97 -31.02
N GLY A 24 -43.71 71.69 -29.90
CA GLY A 24 -44.82 71.80 -28.95
C GLY A 24 -44.76 70.81 -27.79
N ILE A 25 -43.76 69.93 -27.74
CA ILE A 25 -43.47 68.99 -26.66
C ILE A 25 -42.39 69.60 -25.76
N VAL A 26 -42.42 69.27 -24.46
CA VAL A 26 -41.46 69.82 -23.50
C VAL A 26 -40.22 68.95 -23.48
N ASP A 27 -39.08 69.50 -23.90
CA ASP A 27 -37.80 68.78 -23.93
C ASP A 27 -37.02 68.88 -22.61
N GLN A 28 -37.24 69.94 -21.83
CA GLN A 28 -36.51 70.16 -20.57
C GLN A 28 -37.41 70.70 -19.48
N VAL A 29 -37.28 70.15 -18.27
CA VAL A 29 -37.97 70.60 -17.06
C VAL A 29 -36.93 70.88 -15.97
N ALA A 30 -36.76 72.14 -15.60
CA ALA A 30 -35.84 72.58 -14.56
C ALA A 30 -36.62 73.07 -13.32
N GLU A 31 -36.26 72.56 -12.15
CA GLU A 31 -36.83 72.95 -10.85
C GLU A 31 -35.81 73.71 -10.02
N PHE A 32 -36.24 74.81 -9.40
CA PHE A 32 -35.40 75.68 -8.58
C PHE A 32 -35.97 75.80 -7.17
N ASN A 33 -35.10 75.90 -6.16
CA ASN A 33 -35.52 76.19 -4.78
C ASN A 33 -35.92 77.66 -4.59
N HIS A 34 -36.39 78.03 -3.39
CA HIS A 34 -36.78 79.41 -3.05
C HIS A 34 -35.65 80.45 -3.15
N GLN A 35 -34.39 80.01 -3.16
CA GLN A 35 -33.22 80.87 -3.36
C GLN A 35 -32.83 81.01 -4.85
N GLY A 36 -33.58 80.39 -5.76
CA GLY A 36 -33.32 80.39 -7.20
C GLY A 36 -32.18 79.46 -7.64
N LYS A 37 -31.71 78.55 -6.78
CA LYS A 37 -30.73 77.53 -7.16
C LYS A 37 -31.44 76.31 -7.76
N LEU A 38 -30.84 75.73 -8.80
CA LEU A 38 -31.33 74.51 -9.43
C LEU A 38 -31.30 73.35 -8.42
N VAL A 39 -32.38 72.57 -8.36
CA VAL A 39 -32.50 71.35 -7.53
C VAL A 39 -32.74 70.10 -8.36
N ALA A 40 -33.41 70.22 -9.50
CA ALA A 40 -33.60 69.11 -10.43
C ALA A 40 -33.65 69.59 -11.89
N LEU A 41 -33.21 68.75 -12.82
CA LEU A 41 -33.31 68.95 -14.26
C LEU A 41 -33.65 67.63 -14.95
N ALA A 42 -34.81 67.55 -15.60
CA ALA A 42 -35.18 66.45 -16.48
C ALA A 42 -35.00 66.89 -17.95
N VAL A 43 -34.48 65.99 -18.79
CA VAL A 43 -34.20 66.21 -20.22
C VAL A 43 -34.70 65.01 -21.01
N ASP A 44 -35.51 65.28 -22.02
CA ASP A 44 -35.82 64.37 -23.13
C ASP A 44 -34.67 64.49 -24.14
N ASP A 45 -33.79 63.49 -24.17
CA ASP A 45 -32.59 63.49 -25.01
C ASP A 45 -32.94 63.12 -26.45
N ASN A 46 -33.96 62.26 -26.64
CA ASN A 46 -34.31 61.67 -27.93
C ASN A 46 -35.50 62.38 -28.64
N HIS A 47 -36.18 63.30 -27.94
CA HIS A 47 -37.34 64.09 -28.35
C HIS A 47 -38.58 63.24 -28.70
N ASP A 48 -38.84 62.15 -27.96
CA ASP A 48 -40.03 61.31 -28.11
C ASP A 48 -41.18 61.71 -27.16
N GLY A 49 -40.95 62.69 -26.29
CA GLY A 49 -41.87 63.19 -25.28
C GLY A 49 -41.74 62.52 -23.91
N VAL A 50 -40.80 61.60 -23.74
CA VAL A 50 -40.44 60.96 -22.47
C VAL A 50 -39.07 61.48 -22.02
N MET A 51 -38.96 61.83 -20.72
CA MET A 51 -37.70 62.33 -20.18
C MET A 51 -36.71 61.18 -19.98
N ASP A 52 -35.50 61.31 -20.51
CA ASP A 52 -34.45 60.29 -20.48
C ASP A 52 -33.44 60.52 -19.35
N THR A 53 -33.01 61.77 -19.17
CA THR A 53 -31.94 62.14 -18.23
C THR A 53 -32.52 62.98 -17.10
N PHE A 54 -32.27 62.56 -15.86
CA PHE A 54 -32.68 63.27 -14.65
C PHE A 54 -31.48 63.62 -13.79
N GLN A 55 -31.28 64.90 -13.50
CA GLN A 55 -30.16 65.40 -12.70
C GLN A 55 -30.68 66.03 -11.43
N TYR A 56 -30.00 65.77 -10.30
CA TYR A 56 -30.39 66.25 -8.97
C TYR A 56 -29.24 67.02 -8.35
N TYR A 57 -29.56 68.13 -7.69
CA TYR A 57 -28.61 69.11 -7.19
C TYR A 57 -28.86 69.43 -5.72
N VAL A 58 -27.78 69.56 -4.95
CA VAL A 58 -27.78 70.11 -3.59
C VAL A 58 -26.93 71.35 -3.60
N ASP A 59 -27.49 72.47 -3.15
CA ASP A 59 -26.83 73.79 -3.15
C ASP A 59 -26.31 74.27 -4.51
N GLY A 60 -26.85 73.74 -5.62
CA GLY A 60 -26.44 74.04 -6.99
C GLY A 60 -25.30 73.17 -7.51
N VAL A 61 -24.85 72.18 -6.73
CA VAL A 61 -23.85 71.18 -7.14
C VAL A 61 -24.58 69.86 -7.43
N ILE A 62 -24.27 69.23 -8.56
CA ILE A 62 -24.86 67.94 -8.91
C ILE A 62 -24.45 66.88 -7.89
N VAL A 63 -25.43 66.09 -7.43
CA VAL A 63 -25.21 64.96 -6.50
C VAL A 63 -25.61 63.63 -7.10
N ARG A 64 -26.55 63.63 -8.06
CA ARG A 64 -27.02 62.43 -8.75
C ARG A 64 -27.42 62.74 -10.19
N LEU A 65 -27.13 61.82 -11.09
CA LEU A 65 -27.61 61.78 -12.47
C LEU A 65 -28.21 60.40 -12.72
N GLU A 66 -29.43 60.35 -13.20
CA GLU A 66 -30.14 59.15 -13.60
C GLU A 66 -30.36 59.22 -15.11
N LYS A 67 -30.23 58.09 -15.79
CA LYS A 67 -30.35 58.04 -17.24
C LYS A 67 -31.03 56.76 -17.70
N ASN A 68 -32.02 56.92 -18.56
CA ASN A 68 -32.52 55.88 -19.45
C ASN A 68 -31.57 55.77 -20.65
N LEU A 69 -31.05 54.57 -20.88
CA LEU A 69 -30.07 54.25 -21.92
C LEU A 69 -30.68 53.46 -23.06
N ASP A 70 -31.89 52.94 -22.88
CA ASP A 70 -32.63 52.22 -23.90
C ASP A 70 -34.02 52.83 -24.14
N THR A 71 -34.89 52.07 -24.81
CA THR A 71 -36.24 52.49 -25.19
C THR A 71 -37.32 52.01 -24.22
N GLU A 72 -36.96 51.20 -23.24
CA GLU A 72 -37.87 50.72 -22.21
C GLU A 72 -38.08 51.81 -21.16
N ILE A 73 -39.26 51.84 -20.54
CA ILE A 73 -39.56 52.86 -19.53
C ILE A 73 -38.85 52.44 -18.23
N GLY A 74 -37.75 53.11 -17.91
CA GLY A 74 -36.95 52.79 -16.72
C GLY A 74 -35.75 53.72 -16.56
N ILE A 75 -34.99 53.53 -15.48
CA ILE A 75 -33.68 54.16 -15.28
C ILE A 75 -32.65 53.06 -15.29
N ASP A 76 -31.82 52.98 -16.33
CA ASP A 76 -30.77 51.94 -16.45
C ASP A 76 -29.50 52.28 -15.71
N MET A 77 -29.27 53.57 -15.45
CA MET A 77 -28.04 54.03 -14.82
C MET A 77 -28.29 55.14 -13.82
N ARG A 78 -27.70 55.00 -12.64
CA ARG A 78 -27.54 56.10 -11.67
C ARG A 78 -26.07 56.42 -11.49
N THR A 79 -25.70 57.69 -11.44
CA THR A 79 -24.34 58.18 -11.20
C THR A 79 -24.37 59.16 -10.04
N TYR A 80 -23.54 58.93 -9.03
CA TYR A 80 -23.43 59.77 -7.84
C TYR A 80 -22.18 60.64 -7.89
N PHE A 81 -22.32 61.84 -7.34
CA PHE A 81 -21.26 62.84 -7.34
C PHE A 81 -20.97 63.32 -5.92
N LYS A 82 -19.70 63.57 -5.64
CA LYS A 82 -19.22 64.25 -4.44
C LYS A 82 -18.21 65.32 -4.84
N ASP A 83 -18.42 66.55 -4.37
CA ASP A 83 -17.58 67.70 -4.72
C ASP A 83 -17.44 67.90 -6.25
N GLY A 84 -18.51 67.61 -6.99
CA GLY A 84 -18.56 67.71 -8.46
C GLY A 84 -17.83 66.59 -9.22
N LYS A 85 -17.25 65.61 -8.53
CA LYS A 85 -16.60 64.44 -9.14
C LYS A 85 -17.49 63.20 -9.01
N LYS A 86 -17.48 62.34 -10.03
CA LYS A 86 -18.17 61.04 -9.96
C LYS A 86 -17.50 60.17 -8.91
N VAL A 87 -18.30 59.54 -8.05
CA VAL A 87 -17.80 58.63 -7.00
C VAL A 87 -18.36 57.23 -7.11
N ARG A 88 -19.55 57.06 -7.70
CA ARG A 88 -20.20 55.76 -7.86
C ARG A 88 -21.14 55.75 -9.07
N GLN A 89 -21.27 54.62 -9.73
CA GLN A 89 -22.31 54.36 -10.72
C GLN A 89 -23.05 53.07 -10.37
N GLU A 90 -24.34 53.02 -10.67
CA GLU A 90 -25.19 51.84 -10.52
C GLU A 90 -25.80 51.52 -11.88
N ARG A 91 -25.87 50.23 -12.22
CA ARG A 91 -26.66 49.71 -13.33
C ARG A 91 -27.87 48.98 -12.81
N LEU A 92 -29.00 49.21 -13.48
CA LEU A 92 -30.29 48.70 -13.05
C LEU A 92 -30.93 47.89 -14.17
N ASP A 93 -31.67 46.87 -13.80
CA ASP A 93 -32.49 46.09 -14.73
C ASP A 93 -33.82 46.81 -15.03
N GLY A 94 -34.65 46.23 -15.91
CA GLY A 94 -35.95 46.78 -16.27
C GLY A 94 -36.98 46.82 -15.12
N GLU A 95 -36.71 46.16 -14.00
CA GLU A 95 -37.53 46.24 -12.77
C GLU A 95 -37.03 47.34 -11.81
N GLY A 96 -35.87 47.94 -12.10
CA GLY A 96 -35.22 48.94 -11.27
C GLY A 96 -34.39 48.36 -10.13
N ASN A 97 -34.08 47.06 -10.17
CA ASN A 97 -33.14 46.42 -9.24
C ASN A 97 -31.71 46.69 -9.69
N ILE A 98 -30.79 46.89 -8.75
CA ILE A 98 -29.38 47.14 -9.06
C ILE A 98 -28.71 45.80 -9.30
N TYR A 99 -28.14 45.59 -10.49
CA TYR A 99 -27.36 44.38 -10.81
C TYR A 99 -25.83 44.64 -10.83
N GLN A 100 -25.41 45.91 -10.85
CA GLN A 100 -23.99 46.28 -10.81
C GLN A 100 -23.76 47.63 -10.11
N GLU A 101 -22.77 47.69 -9.24
CA GLU A 101 -22.25 48.92 -8.63
C GLU A 101 -20.79 49.13 -9.03
N ILE A 102 -20.40 50.36 -9.35
CA ILE A 102 -19.05 50.72 -9.79
C ILE A 102 -18.58 51.89 -8.95
N ASP A 103 -17.61 51.66 -8.05
CA ASP A 103 -17.00 52.71 -7.26
C ASP A 103 -15.78 53.29 -7.99
N LEU A 104 -15.70 54.63 -8.02
CA LEU A 104 -14.76 55.39 -8.85
C LEU A 104 -13.71 56.13 -8.00
N ASP A 105 -12.47 56.14 -8.48
CA ASP A 105 -11.37 56.86 -7.86
C ASP A 105 -11.45 58.38 -8.12
N THR A 106 -10.51 59.14 -7.57
CA THR A 106 -10.48 60.61 -7.74
C THR A 106 -10.24 61.09 -9.17
N ALA A 107 -9.80 60.20 -10.08
CA ALA A 107 -9.65 60.42 -11.51
C ALA A 107 -10.87 59.92 -12.32
N GLY A 108 -11.89 59.38 -11.65
CA GLY A 108 -13.11 58.85 -12.27
C GLY A 108 -12.93 57.48 -12.90
N LYS A 109 -11.91 56.71 -12.51
CA LYS A 109 -11.67 55.34 -12.97
C LYS A 109 -12.22 54.33 -11.95
N PRO A 110 -12.78 53.18 -12.37
CA PRO A 110 -13.20 52.13 -11.45
C PRO A 110 -12.03 51.61 -10.62
N PHE A 111 -12.24 51.48 -9.31
CA PHE A 111 -11.35 50.74 -8.42
C PHE A 111 -12.03 49.53 -7.77
N GLU A 112 -13.37 49.51 -7.74
CA GLU A 112 -14.16 48.38 -7.28
C GLU A 112 -15.44 48.27 -8.11
N ILE A 113 -15.80 47.05 -8.50
CA ILE A 113 -17.08 46.73 -9.15
C ILE A 113 -17.74 45.63 -8.34
N ARG A 114 -19.02 45.78 -8.01
CA ARG A 114 -19.83 44.76 -7.35
C ARG A 114 -20.95 44.34 -8.30
N GLU A 115 -21.20 43.05 -8.44
CA GLU A 115 -22.21 42.49 -9.34
C GLU A 115 -23.09 41.48 -8.61
N ASP A 116 -24.37 41.49 -8.93
CA ASP A 116 -25.31 40.41 -8.64
C ASP A 116 -25.29 39.45 -9.85
N THR A 117 -24.51 38.38 -9.74
CA THR A 117 -24.37 37.34 -10.77
C THR A 117 -25.33 36.17 -10.55
N THR A 118 -25.94 36.07 -9.36
CA THR A 118 -26.94 35.04 -9.02
C THR A 118 -28.39 35.49 -9.26
N ALA A 119 -28.61 36.78 -9.49
CA ALA A 119 -29.91 37.45 -9.64
C ALA A 119 -30.82 37.32 -8.40
N ASP A 120 -30.23 37.32 -7.20
CA ASP A 120 -30.95 37.25 -5.92
C ASP A 120 -31.07 38.62 -5.21
N GLN A 121 -30.67 39.69 -5.89
CA GLN A 121 -30.59 41.07 -5.42
C GLN A 121 -29.50 41.32 -4.37
N ARG A 122 -28.56 40.38 -4.20
CA ARG A 122 -27.35 40.56 -3.40
C ARG A 122 -26.14 40.64 -4.32
N MET A 123 -25.23 41.54 -3.97
CA MET A 123 -23.95 41.66 -4.68
C MET A 123 -23.05 40.50 -4.25
N ASP A 124 -23.01 39.42 -5.03
CA ASP A 124 -22.22 38.23 -4.73
C ASP A 124 -20.77 38.31 -5.26
N THR A 125 -20.52 39.08 -6.32
CA THR A 125 -19.20 39.14 -6.97
C THR A 125 -18.58 40.52 -6.80
N VAL A 126 -17.33 40.59 -6.33
CA VAL A 126 -16.59 41.85 -6.17
C VAL A 126 -15.27 41.80 -6.93
N TYR A 127 -15.07 42.75 -7.85
CA TYR A 127 -13.85 42.95 -8.61
C TYR A 127 -13.07 44.13 -8.02
N HIS A 128 -11.80 43.91 -7.69
CA HIS A 128 -10.88 44.98 -7.30
C HIS A 128 -9.94 45.29 -8.44
N ILE A 129 -9.82 46.59 -8.75
CA ILE A 129 -9.09 47.10 -9.89
C ILE A 129 -8.01 48.06 -9.41
N GLU A 130 -6.75 47.78 -9.74
CA GLU A 130 -5.63 48.68 -9.49
C GLU A 130 -4.95 49.03 -10.80
N LYS A 131 -4.66 50.32 -11.00
CA LYS A 131 -4.00 50.82 -12.22
C LYS A 131 -4.69 50.38 -13.52
N GLY A 132 -6.00 50.11 -13.47
CA GLY A 132 -6.81 49.68 -14.62
C GLY A 132 -6.75 48.18 -14.94
N GLN A 133 -6.17 47.36 -14.07
CA GLN A 133 -6.17 45.91 -14.17
C GLN A 133 -6.87 45.30 -12.97
N ILE A 134 -7.62 44.21 -13.18
CA ILE A 134 -8.17 43.42 -12.08
C ILE A 134 -7.01 42.80 -11.30
N THR A 135 -7.01 42.95 -9.99
CA THR A 135 -6.02 42.35 -9.08
C THR A 135 -6.63 41.24 -8.24
N ARG A 136 -7.94 41.32 -7.97
CA ARG A 136 -8.66 40.35 -7.14
C ARG A 136 -10.12 40.27 -7.55
N ILE A 137 -10.68 39.06 -7.53
CA ILE A 137 -12.12 38.83 -7.58
C ILE A 137 -12.52 37.97 -6.38
N THR A 138 -13.57 38.35 -5.66
CA THR A 138 -14.20 37.52 -4.63
C THR A 138 -15.62 37.18 -5.02
N ARG A 139 -16.08 35.97 -4.71
CA ARG A 139 -17.47 35.54 -4.95
C ARG A 139 -18.04 34.89 -3.70
N ASP A 140 -19.27 35.23 -3.37
CA ASP A 140 -20.13 34.63 -2.35
C ASP A 140 -21.18 33.75 -3.06
N GLN A 141 -20.82 32.50 -3.35
CA GLN A 141 -21.70 31.64 -4.17
C GLN A 141 -22.83 30.97 -3.38
N ASP A 142 -22.78 30.98 -2.04
CA ASP A 142 -23.80 30.37 -1.18
C ASP A 142 -24.74 31.41 -0.55
N GLY A 143 -24.42 32.70 -0.69
CA GLY A 143 -25.26 33.83 -0.32
C GLY A 143 -25.29 34.10 1.18
N ASP A 144 -24.28 33.64 1.93
CA ASP A 144 -24.20 33.81 3.38
C ASP A 144 -23.57 35.15 3.82
N GLY A 145 -23.03 35.90 2.85
CA GLY A 145 -22.37 37.20 3.04
C GLY A 145 -20.84 37.11 3.14
N ALA A 146 -20.25 35.91 3.09
CA ALA A 146 -18.82 35.67 3.05
C ALA A 146 -18.40 35.14 1.67
N ALA A 147 -17.24 35.60 1.18
CA ALA A 147 -16.73 35.13 -0.09
C ALA A 147 -16.12 33.73 0.06
N ASN A 148 -16.70 32.75 -0.61
CA ASN A 148 -16.23 31.37 -0.65
C ASN A 148 -15.28 31.08 -1.84
N VAL A 149 -15.15 32.02 -2.79
CA VAL A 149 -14.13 31.95 -3.84
C VAL A 149 -13.30 33.23 -3.87
N LEU A 150 -11.98 33.08 -3.89
CA LEU A 150 -11.01 34.18 -4.08
C LEU A 150 -10.11 33.89 -5.28
N GLU A 151 -10.10 34.80 -6.25
CA GLU A 151 -9.17 34.79 -7.38
C GLU A 151 -8.20 35.96 -7.29
N LEU A 152 -6.91 35.69 -7.49
CA LEU A 152 -5.84 36.68 -7.49
C LEU A 152 -5.20 36.76 -8.87
N TYR A 153 -5.07 37.97 -9.37
CA TYR A 153 -4.55 38.26 -10.70
C TYR A 153 -3.20 38.98 -10.60
N ARG A 154 -2.23 38.59 -11.44
CA ARG A 154 -0.94 39.28 -11.60
C ARG A 154 -0.78 39.65 -13.06
N ASN A 155 -0.46 40.91 -13.33
CA ASN A 155 -0.34 41.45 -14.69
C ASN A 155 -1.58 41.25 -15.58
N GLY A 156 -2.76 41.05 -14.99
CA GLY A 156 -4.02 40.78 -15.70
C GLY A 156 -4.33 39.30 -15.93
N GLU A 157 -3.45 38.39 -15.52
CA GLU A 157 -3.62 36.94 -15.66
C GLU A 157 -3.93 36.30 -14.30
N LEU A 158 -4.79 35.27 -14.30
CA LEU A 158 -5.14 34.53 -13.09
C LEU A 158 -3.89 33.81 -12.58
N SER A 159 -3.49 34.11 -11.34
CA SER A 159 -2.29 33.52 -10.72
C SER A 159 -2.64 32.50 -9.65
N GLU A 160 -3.76 32.68 -8.96
CA GLU A 160 -4.18 31.85 -7.85
C GLU A 160 -5.71 31.88 -7.70
N ARG A 161 -6.30 30.73 -7.39
CA ARG A 161 -7.71 30.61 -6.98
C ARG A 161 -7.77 29.84 -5.65
N ARG A 162 -8.53 30.33 -4.69
CA ARG A 162 -8.86 29.67 -3.42
C ARG A 162 -10.35 29.43 -3.35
N ILE A 163 -10.73 28.29 -2.84
CA ILE A 163 -12.12 27.85 -2.72
C ILE A 163 -12.31 27.32 -1.31
N ASP A 164 -13.27 27.91 -0.61
CA ASP A 164 -13.87 27.45 0.64
C ASP A 164 -15.18 26.76 0.24
N ILE A 165 -15.19 25.43 0.18
CA ILE A 165 -16.30 24.66 -0.36
C ILE A 165 -17.46 24.58 0.65
N ASN A 166 -17.14 24.63 1.95
CA ASN A 166 -18.11 24.39 3.01
C ASN A 166 -18.61 25.69 3.69
N GLY A 167 -18.00 26.83 3.38
CA GLY A 167 -18.34 28.16 3.89
C GLY A 167 -17.89 28.40 5.32
N ASP A 168 -16.93 27.65 5.85
CA ASP A 168 -16.48 27.76 7.24
C ASP A 168 -15.36 28.78 7.45
N GLY A 169 -14.86 29.39 6.37
CA GLY A 169 -13.78 30.37 6.34
C GLY A 169 -12.39 29.76 6.18
N THR A 170 -12.28 28.43 6.09
CA THR A 170 -11.05 27.71 5.75
C THR A 170 -11.03 27.36 4.26
N VAL A 171 -9.84 27.12 3.70
CA VAL A 171 -9.71 26.89 2.26
C VAL A 171 -9.45 25.42 2.03
N GLU A 172 -10.41 24.70 1.44
CA GLU A 172 -10.20 23.30 1.08
C GLU A 172 -9.43 23.12 -0.22
N GLU A 173 -9.47 24.10 -1.13
CA GLU A 173 -8.80 23.99 -2.42
C GLU A 173 -8.06 25.27 -2.81
N ARG A 174 -6.78 25.13 -3.15
CA ARG A 174 -5.94 26.20 -3.67
C ARG A 174 -5.29 25.80 -4.99
N LEU A 175 -5.62 26.52 -6.06
CA LEU A 175 -5.06 26.34 -7.39
C LEU A 175 -4.05 27.44 -7.71
N LEU A 176 -2.92 27.08 -8.33
CA LEU A 176 -1.89 27.99 -8.80
C LEU A 176 -1.70 27.82 -10.31
N PHE A 177 -1.63 28.95 -11.01
CA PHE A 177 -1.53 29.01 -12.47
C PHE A 177 -0.23 29.69 -12.91
N ASP A 178 0.29 29.30 -14.07
CA ASP A 178 1.41 29.97 -14.73
C ASP A 178 0.94 31.19 -15.54
N GLU A 179 1.88 31.99 -16.06
CA GLU A 179 1.59 33.17 -16.90
C GLU A 179 0.79 32.80 -18.17
N ASP A 180 0.95 31.59 -18.71
CA ASP A 180 0.16 31.14 -19.86
C ASP A 180 -1.28 30.69 -19.50
N GLY A 181 -1.66 30.77 -18.22
CA GLY A 181 -2.94 30.33 -17.69
C GLY A 181 -3.04 28.83 -17.41
N SER A 182 -1.98 28.06 -17.62
CA SER A 182 -1.96 26.64 -17.31
C SER A 182 -1.96 26.40 -15.81
N LEU A 183 -2.75 25.43 -15.35
CA LEU A 183 -2.70 24.95 -13.96
C LEU A 183 -1.35 24.26 -13.71
N VAL A 184 -0.62 24.71 -12.69
CA VAL A 184 0.69 24.14 -12.31
C VAL A 184 0.64 23.40 -10.99
N ARG A 185 -0.19 23.84 -10.04
CA ARG A 185 -0.37 23.16 -8.76
C ARG A 185 -1.80 23.25 -8.27
N ARG A 186 -2.22 22.21 -7.54
CA ARG A 186 -3.47 22.17 -6.79
C ARG A 186 -3.16 21.63 -5.40
N HIS A 187 -3.45 22.40 -4.36
CA HIS A 187 -3.39 21.95 -2.98
C HIS A 187 -4.80 21.68 -2.48
N LEU A 188 -4.98 20.60 -1.73
CA LEU A 188 -6.26 20.14 -1.20
C LEU A 188 -6.14 19.85 0.29
N ASP A 189 -7.20 20.14 1.02
CA ASP A 189 -7.47 19.59 2.34
C ASP A 189 -8.33 18.32 2.14
N THR A 190 -7.71 17.15 2.22
CA THR A 190 -8.41 15.89 1.94
C THR A 190 -9.05 15.26 3.16
N ASP A 191 -8.59 15.60 4.37
CA ASP A 191 -9.16 15.15 5.64
C ASP A 191 -10.17 16.13 6.29
N GLN A 192 -10.34 17.32 5.69
CA GLN A 192 -11.26 18.39 6.11
C GLN A 192 -10.95 18.93 7.51
N ASN A 193 -9.68 19.10 7.82
CA ASN A 193 -9.25 19.59 9.13
C ASN A 193 -8.76 21.06 9.12
N GLY A 194 -8.76 21.70 7.95
CA GLY A 194 -8.39 23.09 7.72
C GLY A 194 -6.95 23.28 7.21
N ASP A 195 -6.12 22.22 7.23
CA ASP A 195 -4.77 22.24 6.69
C ASP A 195 -4.71 21.51 5.33
N LEU A 196 -4.05 22.13 4.34
CA LEU A 196 -3.91 21.57 3.00
C LEU A 196 -2.88 20.42 3.00
N ASP A 197 -3.35 19.18 3.12
CA ASP A 197 -2.55 17.96 3.26
C ASP A 197 -2.05 17.34 1.94
N MET A 198 -2.58 17.74 0.78
CA MET A 198 -2.28 17.08 -0.49
C MET A 198 -1.93 18.08 -1.59
N LEU A 199 -0.80 17.88 -2.26
CA LEU A 199 -0.32 18.69 -3.38
C LEU A 199 -0.26 17.87 -4.67
N GLU A 200 -1.00 18.30 -5.69
CA GLU A 200 -0.86 17.86 -7.07
C GLU A 200 -0.03 18.85 -7.88
N VAL A 201 0.98 18.35 -8.60
CA VAL A 201 1.81 19.14 -9.52
C VAL A 201 1.53 18.70 -10.95
N TYR A 202 1.29 19.68 -11.83
CA TYR A 202 0.96 19.48 -13.23
C TYR A 202 2.12 19.88 -14.14
N ARG A 203 2.28 19.17 -15.26
CA ARG A 203 3.22 19.53 -16.35
C ARG A 203 2.55 19.22 -17.69
N ASN A 204 2.48 20.20 -18.58
CA ASN A 204 1.80 20.09 -19.88
C ASN A 204 0.33 19.62 -19.75
N GLY A 205 -0.38 20.10 -18.73
CA GLY A 205 -1.78 19.74 -18.46
C GLY A 205 -2.03 18.33 -17.91
N LEU A 206 -0.98 17.55 -17.66
CA LEU A 206 -1.06 16.22 -17.05
C LEU A 206 -0.47 16.22 -15.65
N THR A 207 -1.01 15.38 -14.77
CA THR A 207 -0.41 15.12 -13.45
C THR A 207 1.02 14.64 -13.65
N HIS A 208 1.96 15.33 -12.99
CA HIS A 208 3.37 14.97 -12.94
C HIS A 208 3.72 14.33 -11.59
N MET A 209 3.11 14.82 -10.52
CA MET A 209 3.38 14.37 -9.16
C MET A 209 2.16 14.60 -8.27
N GLN A 210 1.97 13.73 -7.28
CA GLN A 210 1.07 13.95 -6.15
C GLN A 210 1.86 13.71 -4.86
N GLN A 211 1.62 14.52 -3.84
CA GLN A 211 2.34 14.49 -2.57
C GLN A 211 1.33 14.60 -1.42
N TRP A 212 1.50 13.82 -0.36
CA TRP A 212 0.64 13.81 0.82
C TRP A 212 1.47 14.04 2.08
N ASP A 213 1.07 15.04 2.86
CA ASP A 213 1.58 15.41 4.19
C ASP A 213 0.61 14.83 5.21
N GLN A 214 0.90 13.62 5.69
CA GLN A 214 -0.02 12.84 6.50
C GLN A 214 0.01 13.22 7.98
N ASN A 215 1.09 13.88 8.42
CA ASN A 215 1.28 14.29 9.81
C ASN A 215 1.21 15.82 10.02
N GLN A 216 1.02 16.58 8.94
CA GLN A 216 0.88 18.04 8.90
C GLN A 216 2.11 18.79 9.41
N ASP A 217 3.31 18.25 9.15
CA ASP A 217 4.57 18.87 9.52
C ASP A 217 5.21 19.71 8.38
N GLY A 218 4.58 19.72 7.20
CA GLY A 218 5.04 20.39 5.99
C GLY A 218 5.99 19.55 5.12
N ARG A 219 6.27 18.30 5.51
CA ARG A 219 6.96 17.30 4.70
C ARG A 219 5.94 16.34 4.11
N TYR A 220 6.35 15.62 3.06
CA TYR A 220 5.45 14.72 2.36
C TYR A 220 5.93 13.28 2.58
N GLU A 221 5.16 12.54 3.37
CA GLU A 221 5.44 11.14 3.68
C GLU A 221 5.23 10.28 2.44
N LYS A 222 4.27 10.64 1.59
CA LYS A 222 3.98 9.90 0.36
C LYS A 222 4.14 10.79 -0.87
N ILE A 223 4.83 10.28 -1.88
CA ILE A 223 4.96 10.93 -3.19
C ILE A 223 4.70 9.93 -4.31
N ALA A 224 3.71 10.20 -5.16
CA ALA A 224 3.45 9.48 -6.40
C ALA A 224 3.97 10.27 -7.60
N PHE A 225 4.70 9.61 -8.49
CA PHE A 225 5.27 10.16 -9.72
C PHE A 225 4.54 9.60 -10.92
N PHE A 226 4.24 10.48 -11.88
CA PHE A 226 3.47 10.17 -13.07
C PHE A 226 4.25 10.50 -14.34
N GLU A 227 4.15 9.62 -15.35
CA GLU A 227 4.62 9.87 -16.71
C GLU A 227 3.46 9.64 -17.68
N LYS A 228 3.16 10.65 -18.52
CA LYS A 228 2.06 10.61 -19.49
C LYS A 228 0.70 10.25 -18.86
N GLY A 229 0.48 10.65 -17.60
CA GLY A 229 -0.76 10.38 -16.84
C GLY A 229 -0.82 9.01 -16.17
N GLU A 230 0.19 8.15 -16.33
CA GLU A 230 0.27 6.87 -15.63
C GLU A 230 1.24 6.94 -14.46
N VAL A 231 0.89 6.34 -13.32
CA VAL A 231 1.81 6.20 -12.19
C VAL A 231 2.99 5.32 -12.60
N VAL A 232 4.21 5.82 -12.36
CA VAL A 232 5.46 5.08 -12.62
C VAL A 232 6.17 4.69 -11.33
N ARG A 233 5.94 5.43 -10.25
CA ARG A 233 6.64 5.23 -8.98
C ARG A 233 5.90 5.88 -7.82
N ILE A 234 5.92 5.24 -6.67
CA ILE A 234 5.48 5.80 -5.39
C ILE A 234 6.62 5.65 -4.40
N GLU A 235 6.91 6.70 -3.64
CA GLU A 235 7.81 6.68 -2.47
C GLU A 235 7.00 6.94 -1.20
N GLU A 236 7.30 6.24 -0.12
CA GLU A 236 6.63 6.33 1.18
C GLU A 236 7.66 6.35 2.32
N ASP A 237 7.42 7.21 3.31
CA ASP A 237 8.06 7.32 4.61
C ASP A 237 7.11 6.71 5.64
N LEU A 238 7.37 5.46 6.06
CA LEU A 238 6.43 4.72 6.92
C LEU A 238 6.71 4.96 8.42
N ASP A 239 7.92 5.36 8.78
CA ASP A 239 8.30 5.63 10.18
C ASP A 239 8.27 7.11 10.57
N MET A 240 7.96 7.99 9.60
CA MET A 240 7.76 9.44 9.75
C MET A 240 9.01 10.17 10.23
N ASP A 241 10.19 9.72 9.79
CA ASP A 241 11.45 10.37 10.14
C ASP A 241 11.91 11.45 9.13
N GLY A 242 11.16 11.60 8.04
CA GLY A 242 11.37 12.54 6.95
C GLY A 242 12.12 11.96 5.76
N ILE A 243 12.44 10.66 5.76
CA ILE A 243 13.13 9.97 4.68
C ILE A 243 12.26 8.83 4.17
N ARG A 244 11.92 8.88 2.87
CA ARG A 244 11.14 7.82 2.21
C ARG A 244 12.03 6.61 1.91
N GLU A 245 11.92 5.60 2.74
CA GLU A 245 12.63 4.32 2.66
C GLU A 245 11.95 3.32 1.72
N THR A 246 10.63 3.42 1.54
CA THR A 246 9.87 2.52 0.67
C THR A 246 9.69 3.11 -0.72
N THR A 247 9.97 2.31 -1.76
CA THR A 247 9.72 2.68 -3.16
C THR A 247 8.98 1.56 -3.87
N VAL A 248 7.86 1.87 -4.53
CA VAL A 248 7.10 0.95 -5.39
C VAL A 248 7.14 1.46 -6.81
N ALA A 249 7.65 0.67 -7.75
CA ALA A 249 7.68 1.00 -9.18
C ALA A 249 6.56 0.29 -9.94
N TYR A 250 5.96 1.02 -10.88
CA TYR A 250 4.78 0.62 -11.64
C TYR A 250 5.09 0.52 -13.14
N ARG A 251 4.40 -0.39 -13.82
CA ARG A 251 4.44 -0.56 -15.28
C ARG A 251 3.07 -1.00 -15.77
N GLY A 252 2.46 -0.22 -16.67
CA GLY A 252 1.12 -0.51 -17.18
C GLY A 252 0.06 -0.53 -16.08
N GLY A 253 0.15 0.40 -15.13
CA GLY A 253 -0.78 0.54 -14.00
C GLY A 253 -0.66 -0.52 -12.90
N LYS A 254 0.30 -1.46 -13.00
CA LYS A 254 0.52 -2.51 -12.00
C LYS A 254 1.90 -2.39 -11.35
N PRO A 255 2.05 -2.70 -10.06
CA PRO A 255 3.36 -2.78 -9.44
C PRO A 255 4.17 -3.90 -10.08
N PHE A 256 5.47 -3.69 -10.28
CA PHE A 256 6.39 -4.73 -10.74
C PHE A 256 7.56 -4.96 -9.78
N VAL A 257 7.93 -3.95 -8.99
CA VAL A 257 8.90 -4.10 -7.90
C VAL A 257 8.61 -3.13 -6.76
N GLN A 258 8.83 -3.57 -5.53
CA GLN A 258 8.90 -2.73 -4.34
C GLN A 258 10.23 -2.96 -3.63
N THR A 259 10.84 -1.89 -3.13
CA THR A 259 12.08 -1.93 -2.37
C THR A 259 11.94 -1.16 -1.07
N VAL A 260 12.63 -1.59 -0.01
CA VAL A 260 12.72 -0.88 1.27
C VAL A 260 14.18 -0.75 1.68
N ASP A 261 14.56 0.42 2.19
CA ASP A 261 15.91 0.83 2.65
C ASP A 261 15.80 1.36 4.08
N ALA A 262 15.44 0.48 5.01
CA ALA A 262 15.00 0.83 6.35
C ALA A 262 16.11 1.43 7.20
N ASN A 263 17.38 1.14 6.89
CA ASN A 263 18.53 1.72 7.60
C ASN A 263 19.13 2.95 6.89
N GLN A 264 18.59 3.33 5.72
CA GLN A 264 18.94 4.50 4.93
C GLN A 264 20.41 4.53 4.47
N ASP A 265 21.02 3.36 4.30
CA ASP A 265 22.41 3.26 3.82
C ASP A 265 22.52 3.23 2.28
N GLY A 266 21.37 3.23 1.58
CA GLY A 266 21.28 3.21 0.13
C GLY A 266 21.21 1.79 -0.46
N LYS A 267 21.41 0.77 0.36
CA LYS A 267 21.18 -0.63 0.02
C LYS A 267 19.75 -0.99 0.43
N LYS A 268 19.19 -1.99 -0.25
CA LYS A 268 17.77 -2.32 -0.07
C LYS A 268 17.69 -3.61 0.72
N GLU A 269 17.12 -3.57 1.92
CA GLU A 269 16.96 -4.74 2.79
C GLU A 269 15.81 -5.64 2.34
N LEU A 270 14.85 -5.08 1.60
CA LEU A 270 13.71 -5.82 1.08
C LEU A 270 13.54 -5.51 -0.41
N ARG A 271 13.32 -6.57 -1.20
CA ARG A 271 12.81 -6.46 -2.57
C ARG A 271 11.63 -7.40 -2.74
N ILE A 272 10.51 -6.88 -3.21
CA ILE A 272 9.33 -7.66 -3.56
C ILE A 272 9.12 -7.51 -5.06
N PHE A 273 9.12 -8.61 -5.78
CA PHE A 273 8.86 -8.64 -7.21
C PHE A 273 7.43 -9.11 -7.46
N TYR A 274 6.75 -8.47 -8.40
CA TYR A 274 5.37 -8.75 -8.75
C TYR A 274 5.28 -9.28 -10.18
N ASN A 275 4.40 -10.26 -10.40
CA ASN A 275 4.12 -10.80 -11.73
C ASN A 275 3.27 -9.80 -12.56
N ALA A 276 3.04 -10.10 -13.84
CA ALA A 276 2.21 -9.26 -14.72
C ALA A 276 0.73 -9.11 -14.26
N GLY A 277 0.29 -9.97 -13.34
CA GLY A 277 -0.99 -9.88 -12.64
C GLY A 277 -1.03 -8.76 -11.59
N GLY A 278 0.13 -8.37 -11.05
CA GLY A 278 0.26 -7.51 -9.86
C GLY A 278 0.37 -8.32 -8.56
N GLU A 279 0.56 -9.63 -8.65
CA GLU A 279 0.67 -10.53 -7.50
C GLU A 279 2.13 -10.81 -7.16
N THR A 280 2.44 -11.08 -5.89
CA THR A 280 3.81 -11.38 -5.46
C THR A 280 4.35 -12.64 -6.15
N GLU A 281 5.48 -12.48 -6.84
CA GLU A 281 6.23 -13.56 -7.50
C GLU A 281 7.40 -14.01 -6.63
N SER A 282 8.15 -13.06 -6.08
CA SER A 282 9.28 -13.35 -5.19
C SER A 282 9.53 -12.24 -4.18
N ILE A 283 10.20 -12.62 -3.09
CA ILE A 283 10.67 -11.69 -2.05
C ILE A 283 12.14 -12.02 -1.76
N GLU A 284 12.99 -11.00 -1.75
CA GLU A 284 14.39 -11.06 -1.34
C GLU A 284 14.58 -10.22 -0.08
N LYS A 285 15.34 -10.72 0.90
CA LYS A 285 15.61 -10.03 2.16
C LYS A 285 17.08 -10.13 2.54
N ASP A 286 17.67 -8.99 2.87
CA ASP A 286 18.92 -8.88 3.61
C ASP A 286 18.57 -8.87 5.12
N VAL A 287 18.89 -9.95 5.80
CA VAL A 287 18.62 -10.16 7.23
C VAL A 287 19.85 -9.77 8.06
N SER A 288 21.04 -9.97 7.50
CA SER A 288 22.33 -9.68 8.12
C SER A 288 22.69 -8.19 8.10
N MET A 289 22.03 -7.40 7.23
CA MET A 289 22.24 -5.97 7.00
C MET A 289 23.63 -5.66 6.41
N ASP A 290 24.20 -6.58 5.64
CA ASP A 290 25.54 -6.42 5.05
C ASP A 290 25.51 -5.84 3.61
N GLY A 291 24.32 -5.79 3.00
CA GLY A 291 24.07 -5.36 1.64
C GLY A 291 23.81 -6.48 0.63
N LYS A 292 23.91 -7.74 1.05
CA LYS A 292 23.62 -8.92 0.24
C LYS A 292 22.32 -9.55 0.72
N MET A 293 21.60 -10.14 -0.22
CA MET A 293 20.33 -10.80 0.10
C MET A 293 20.61 -12.18 0.69
N ASP A 294 20.09 -12.43 1.89
CA ASP A 294 20.25 -13.71 2.60
C ASP A 294 19.08 -14.66 2.31
N THR A 295 17.85 -14.13 2.25
CA THR A 295 16.64 -14.93 2.12
C THR A 295 15.91 -14.65 0.82
N PHE A 296 15.67 -15.71 0.04
CA PHE A 296 14.93 -15.65 -1.23
C PHE A 296 13.69 -16.52 -1.13
N GLN A 297 12.53 -15.94 -1.43
CA GLN A 297 11.23 -16.62 -1.37
C GLN A 297 10.58 -16.57 -2.74
N ARG A 298 10.00 -17.70 -3.19
CA ARG A 298 9.23 -17.78 -4.45
C ARG A 298 7.78 -18.13 -4.18
N TYR A 299 6.90 -17.44 -4.88
CA TYR A 299 5.46 -17.58 -4.78
C TYR A 299 4.88 -18.05 -6.11
N LYS A 300 3.84 -18.88 -6.04
CA LYS A 300 3.03 -19.29 -7.19
C LYS A 300 1.57 -19.33 -6.76
N ASP A 301 0.68 -18.74 -7.55
CA ASP A 301 -0.76 -18.64 -7.25
C ASP A 301 -1.01 -18.10 -5.82
N ASN A 302 -0.31 -17.03 -5.44
CA ASN A 302 -0.31 -16.41 -4.10
C ASN A 302 0.07 -17.34 -2.94
N ARG A 303 0.87 -18.38 -3.19
CA ARG A 303 1.35 -19.33 -2.18
C ARG A 303 2.88 -19.45 -2.22
N LEU A 304 3.51 -19.42 -1.04
CA LEU A 304 4.93 -19.70 -0.89
C LEU A 304 5.21 -21.15 -1.31
N VAL A 305 6.05 -21.34 -2.33
CA VAL A 305 6.41 -22.67 -2.86
C VAL A 305 7.86 -23.04 -2.59
N PHE A 306 8.73 -22.05 -2.38
CA PHE A 306 10.16 -22.28 -2.22
C PHE A 306 10.83 -21.17 -1.41
N VAL A 307 11.81 -21.54 -0.59
CA VAL A 307 12.66 -20.62 0.17
C VAL A 307 14.11 -21.08 0.05
N GLU A 308 15.02 -20.15 -0.21
CA GLU A 308 16.48 -20.31 -0.11
C GLU A 308 16.99 -19.35 0.96
N LYS A 309 17.97 -19.79 1.75
CA LYS A 309 18.58 -19.00 2.80
C LYS A 309 20.08 -19.21 2.85
N ASP A 310 20.80 -18.10 2.91
CA ASP A 310 22.08 -17.98 3.57
C ASP A 310 21.81 -17.67 5.05
N THR A 311 22.16 -18.59 5.94
CA THR A 311 21.94 -18.48 7.38
C THR A 311 23.22 -18.03 8.10
N ASN A 312 24.38 -18.14 7.45
CA ASN A 312 25.68 -17.86 8.05
C ASN A 312 26.28 -16.51 7.59
N GLY A 313 25.72 -15.89 6.55
CA GLY A 313 26.11 -14.60 5.99
C GLY A 313 27.36 -14.63 5.11
N ASP A 314 27.75 -15.78 4.56
CA ASP A 314 28.94 -15.92 3.72
C ASP A 314 28.68 -15.59 2.23
N GLY A 315 27.41 -15.46 1.84
CA GLY A 315 26.94 -15.21 0.48
C GLY A 315 26.56 -16.46 -0.31
N GLU A 316 26.64 -17.65 0.29
CA GLU A 316 26.24 -18.92 -0.28
C GLU A 316 24.97 -19.47 0.41
N ILE A 317 24.14 -20.17 -0.35
CA ILE A 317 22.86 -20.70 0.18
C ILE A 317 23.14 -22.02 0.91
N ASP A 318 23.00 -22.04 2.24
CA ASP A 318 23.11 -23.25 3.05
C ASP A 318 21.79 -24.01 3.24
N THR A 319 20.64 -23.36 3.02
CA THR A 319 19.32 -23.96 3.30
C THR A 319 18.36 -23.75 2.15
N LYS A 320 17.70 -24.84 1.70
CA LYS A 320 16.61 -24.79 0.72
C LYS A 320 15.37 -25.50 1.24
N ILE A 321 14.21 -24.88 1.11
CA ILE A 321 12.93 -25.41 1.62
C ILE A 321 11.91 -25.41 0.49
N SER A 322 11.32 -26.57 0.21
CA SER A 322 10.18 -26.69 -0.71
C SER A 322 8.89 -26.90 0.07
N TYR A 323 7.79 -26.34 -0.44
CA TYR A 323 6.46 -26.46 0.13
C TYR A 323 5.49 -27.16 -0.85
N ASP A 324 4.52 -27.88 -0.29
CA ASP A 324 3.43 -28.51 -1.04
C ASP A 324 2.18 -27.61 -1.16
N THR A 325 1.16 -28.14 -1.83
CA THR A 325 -0.18 -27.53 -1.83
C THR A 325 -0.77 -27.57 -0.43
N GLY A 326 -0.74 -26.42 0.26
CA GLY A 326 -1.25 -26.28 1.63
C GLY A 326 -0.26 -25.70 2.64
N ARG A 327 0.92 -25.24 2.18
CA ARG A 327 1.99 -24.66 3.02
C ARG A 327 2.65 -25.67 3.97
N LYS A 328 2.50 -26.98 3.75
CA LYS A 328 3.32 -27.96 4.47
C LYS A 328 4.66 -28.07 3.77
N LYS A 329 5.72 -28.23 4.55
CA LYS A 329 7.06 -28.45 3.98
C LYS A 329 7.01 -29.78 3.23
N LYS A 330 7.57 -29.82 2.03
CA LYS A 330 7.80 -31.04 1.25
C LYS A 330 9.15 -31.63 1.61
N TYR A 331 10.20 -30.82 1.45
CA TYR A 331 11.55 -31.16 1.88
C TYR A 331 12.37 -29.94 2.31
N ILE A 332 13.44 -30.19 3.06
CA ILE A 332 14.48 -29.22 3.42
C ILE A 332 15.84 -29.82 3.05
N LEU A 333 16.63 -29.10 2.26
CA LEU A 333 18.05 -29.38 2.04
C LEU A 333 18.88 -28.51 2.98
N ARG A 334 19.94 -29.06 3.56
CA ARG A 334 20.95 -28.32 4.33
C ARG A 334 22.36 -28.72 3.93
N ASP A 335 23.15 -27.70 3.66
CA ASP A 335 24.60 -27.70 3.74
C ASP A 335 24.97 -27.52 5.22
N ARG A 336 25.70 -28.46 5.82
CA ARG A 336 26.05 -28.40 7.25
C ARG A 336 27.46 -27.90 7.50
N ASP A 337 28.37 -28.13 6.57
CA ASP A 337 29.78 -27.74 6.68
C ASP A 337 30.13 -26.50 5.85
N ASN A 338 29.17 -25.97 5.10
CA ASN A 338 29.25 -24.77 4.26
C ASN A 338 30.28 -24.93 3.15
N ASP A 339 30.28 -26.11 2.50
CA ASP A 339 31.15 -26.42 1.36
C ASP A 339 30.47 -26.21 -0.01
N GLY A 340 29.19 -25.81 0.00
CA GLY A 340 28.34 -25.58 -1.16
C GLY A 340 27.54 -26.81 -1.60
N ARG A 341 27.72 -27.96 -0.95
CA ARG A 341 26.95 -29.18 -1.17
C ARG A 341 25.84 -29.29 -0.11
N PHE A 342 24.88 -30.17 -0.36
CA PHE A 342 23.73 -30.34 0.55
C PHE A 342 23.71 -31.78 1.04
N GLU A 343 24.42 -32.05 2.13
CA GLU A 343 24.60 -33.39 2.69
C GLU A 343 23.29 -33.90 3.28
N THR A 344 22.44 -33.01 3.81
CA THR A 344 21.24 -33.43 4.54
C THR A 344 19.96 -33.07 3.79
N THR A 345 19.12 -34.07 3.53
CA THR A 345 17.73 -33.89 3.08
C THR A 345 16.73 -34.35 4.13
N HIS A 346 15.82 -33.47 4.55
CA HIS A 346 14.67 -33.83 5.37
C HIS A 346 13.41 -33.85 4.52
N TRP A 347 12.79 -35.01 4.36
CA TRP A 347 11.51 -35.21 3.68
C TRP A 347 10.35 -35.20 4.68
N TYR A 348 9.23 -34.61 4.28
CA TYR A 348 8.00 -34.51 5.07
C TYR A 348 6.77 -35.05 4.31
N ASP A 349 6.97 -35.57 3.10
CA ASP A 349 5.95 -36.09 2.19
C ASP A 349 6.10 -37.61 1.92
N LYS A 350 6.78 -38.34 2.80
CA LYS A 350 7.04 -39.78 2.70
C LYS A 350 6.22 -40.60 3.74
N PRO A 351 4.91 -40.79 3.54
CA PRO A 351 4.09 -41.61 4.46
C PRO A 351 4.61 -43.07 4.51
N PRO A 352 4.47 -43.76 5.66
CA PRO A 352 3.78 -43.35 6.89
C PRO A 352 4.61 -42.45 7.83
N TRP A 353 5.83 -42.09 7.44
CA TRP A 353 6.74 -41.33 8.30
C TRP A 353 6.34 -39.86 8.39
N THR A 354 6.43 -39.27 9.58
CA THR A 354 6.26 -37.82 9.76
C THR A 354 7.48 -37.04 9.28
N ARG A 355 8.66 -37.69 9.27
CA ARG A 355 9.90 -37.16 8.68
C ARG A 355 10.84 -38.28 8.26
N VAL A 356 11.49 -38.15 7.12
CA VAL A 356 12.63 -38.99 6.73
C VAL A 356 13.85 -38.11 6.53
N THR A 357 14.94 -38.36 7.24
CA THR A 357 16.22 -37.68 7.07
C THR A 357 17.15 -38.58 6.26
N GLU A 358 17.68 -38.08 5.15
CA GLU A 358 18.70 -38.72 4.34
C GLU A 358 19.99 -37.90 4.43
N LEU A 359 21.11 -38.56 4.67
CA LEU A 359 22.45 -37.98 4.81
C LEU A 359 23.38 -38.57 3.73
N ASP A 360 24.03 -37.71 2.95
CA ASP A 360 25.12 -37.99 2.01
C ASP A 360 26.38 -37.31 2.55
N SER A 361 27.08 -38.00 3.45
CA SER A 361 28.22 -37.47 4.19
C SER A 361 29.52 -37.45 3.39
N ASP A 362 29.59 -38.22 2.30
CA ASP A 362 30.78 -38.28 1.44
C ASP A 362 30.63 -37.52 0.11
N GLY A 363 29.48 -36.87 -0.09
CA GLY A 363 29.20 -36.04 -1.26
C GLY A 363 29.12 -36.84 -2.55
N SER A 364 28.80 -38.13 -2.47
CA SER A 364 28.72 -39.02 -3.64
C SER A 364 27.43 -38.84 -4.45
N GLY A 365 26.45 -38.09 -3.93
CA GLY A 365 25.10 -37.99 -4.46
C GLY A 365 24.23 -39.20 -4.10
N LYS A 366 24.72 -40.10 -3.24
CA LYS A 366 23.99 -41.27 -2.74
C LYS A 366 23.79 -41.15 -1.24
N VAL A 367 22.69 -41.70 -0.75
CA VAL A 367 22.38 -41.66 0.68
C VAL A 367 23.26 -42.68 1.41
N ASP A 368 24.01 -42.21 2.41
CA ASP A 368 24.78 -43.03 3.34
C ASP A 368 23.93 -43.49 4.52
N VAL A 369 23.07 -42.60 5.04
CA VAL A 369 22.21 -42.90 6.19
C VAL A 369 20.79 -42.40 5.93
N ARG A 370 19.80 -43.25 6.20
CA ARG A 370 18.38 -42.89 6.19
C ARG A 370 17.77 -43.13 7.57
N SER A 371 17.18 -42.08 8.14
CA SER A 371 16.50 -42.13 9.44
C SER A 371 15.03 -41.75 9.27
N CYS A 372 14.13 -42.65 9.64
CA CYS A 372 12.68 -42.50 9.52
C CYS A 372 12.04 -42.27 10.89
N PHE A 373 11.24 -41.21 11.01
CA PHE A 373 10.63 -40.76 12.25
C PHE A 373 9.10 -40.80 12.17
N MET A 374 8.46 -41.10 13.30
CA MET A 374 7.04 -40.85 13.54
C MET A 374 6.87 -39.99 14.80
N HIS A 375 6.23 -38.84 14.66
CA HIS A 375 6.04 -37.87 15.76
C HIS A 375 7.36 -37.54 16.47
N ASP A 376 8.41 -37.27 15.69
CA ASP A 376 9.79 -36.99 16.12
C ASP A 376 10.53 -38.14 16.84
N ILE A 377 9.90 -39.30 17.00
CA ILE A 377 10.53 -40.52 17.53
C ILE A 377 11.15 -41.30 16.36
N LEU A 378 12.44 -41.65 16.46
CA LEU A 378 13.12 -42.50 15.48
C LEU A 378 12.46 -43.88 15.51
N ARG A 379 12.03 -44.38 14.35
CA ARG A 379 11.38 -45.70 14.19
C ARG A 379 12.21 -46.66 13.36
N ARG A 380 13.04 -46.13 12.47
CA ARG A 380 13.98 -46.92 11.67
C ARG A 380 15.20 -46.09 11.32
N ARG A 381 16.38 -46.69 11.39
CA ARG A 381 17.61 -46.17 10.82
C ARG A 381 18.23 -47.21 9.89
N GLU A 382 18.68 -46.76 8.74
CA GLU A 382 19.34 -47.58 7.73
C GLU A 382 20.70 -46.95 7.43
N THR A 383 21.78 -47.72 7.51
CA THR A 383 23.08 -47.38 6.95
C THR A 383 23.21 -48.10 5.62
N LEU A 384 23.62 -47.38 4.58
CA LEU A 384 23.70 -47.87 3.22
C LEU A 384 25.15 -48.03 2.80
N LYS A 385 25.45 -49.13 2.12
CA LYS A 385 26.80 -49.38 1.59
C LYS A 385 27.11 -48.41 0.47
N LYS A 386 28.27 -47.76 0.62
CA LYS A 386 28.84 -46.82 -0.35
C LYS A 386 28.82 -47.37 -1.76
N GLY A 387 28.35 -46.55 -2.70
CA GLY A 387 28.32 -46.86 -4.12
C GLY A 387 27.22 -47.83 -4.58
N SER A 388 26.63 -48.65 -3.72
CA SER A 388 25.57 -49.60 -4.10
C SER A 388 24.15 -49.11 -3.80
N GLY A 389 23.96 -48.41 -2.68
CA GLY A 389 22.64 -48.04 -2.16
C GLY A 389 21.88 -49.21 -1.50
N LEU A 390 22.53 -50.35 -1.30
CA LEU A 390 22.02 -51.45 -0.49
C LEU A 390 22.18 -51.14 1.00
N VAL A 391 21.28 -51.64 1.83
CA VAL A 391 21.29 -51.40 3.28
C VAL A 391 22.19 -52.45 3.94
N GLU A 392 23.28 -52.02 4.55
CA GLU A 392 24.21 -52.91 5.29
C GLU A 392 23.82 -53.06 6.77
N LEU A 393 23.05 -52.11 7.30
CA LEU A 393 22.57 -52.12 8.68
C LEU A 393 21.19 -51.50 8.73
N ARG A 394 20.23 -52.19 9.35
CA ARG A 394 18.91 -51.66 9.69
C ARG A 394 18.61 -51.83 11.17
N GLU A 395 18.38 -50.72 11.84
CA GLU A 395 17.94 -50.66 13.23
C GLU A 395 16.45 -50.28 13.25
N ASN A 396 15.60 -51.08 13.89
CA ASN A 396 14.18 -50.74 14.09
C ASN A 396 13.91 -50.42 15.56
N PHE A 397 13.08 -49.42 15.80
CA PHE A 397 12.80 -48.88 17.13
C PHE A 397 11.31 -48.91 17.44
N ASP A 398 10.98 -49.11 18.71
CA ASP A 398 9.62 -49.16 19.22
C ASP A 398 8.97 -47.77 19.30
N GLU A 399 7.78 -47.70 19.91
CA GLU A 399 7.04 -46.44 20.09
C GLU A 399 7.70 -45.46 21.07
N LYS A 400 8.62 -45.94 21.91
CA LYS A 400 9.38 -45.14 22.88
C LYS A 400 10.77 -44.77 22.35
N GLY A 401 11.17 -45.30 21.19
CA GLY A 401 12.49 -45.10 20.60
C GLY A 401 13.55 -46.06 21.11
N LEU A 402 13.16 -47.17 21.75
CA LEU A 402 14.06 -48.25 22.16
C LEU A 402 14.31 -49.20 20.97
N LEU A 403 15.54 -49.67 20.82
CA LEU A 403 15.93 -50.61 19.78
C LEU A 403 15.19 -51.94 19.98
N VAL A 404 14.54 -52.44 18.93
CA VAL A 404 13.80 -53.73 18.93
C VAL A 404 14.64 -54.81 18.25
N ASN A 405 15.23 -54.47 17.10
CA ASN A 405 16.17 -55.33 16.43
C ASN A 405 17.16 -54.53 15.58
N SER A 406 18.31 -55.16 15.33
CA SER A 406 19.36 -54.70 14.44
C SER A 406 19.66 -55.79 13.43
N LEU A 407 19.52 -55.50 12.14
CA LEU A 407 19.76 -56.42 11.03
C LEU A 407 21.03 -55.98 10.29
N GLU A 408 21.99 -56.88 10.14
CA GLU A 408 23.26 -56.65 9.45
C GLU A 408 23.35 -57.46 8.16
N ASP A 409 23.78 -56.81 7.09
CA ASP A 409 24.11 -57.39 5.78
C ASP A 409 25.56 -56.95 5.49
N ARG A 410 26.53 -57.76 5.94
CA ARG A 410 27.95 -57.40 6.02
C ARG A 410 28.62 -57.42 4.67
N ASP A 411 28.19 -58.29 3.76
CA ASP A 411 28.69 -58.32 2.39
C ASP A 411 27.86 -57.46 1.43
N ALA A 412 26.69 -56.98 1.88
CA ALA A 412 25.73 -56.18 1.15
C ALA A 412 25.25 -56.86 -0.13
N ASP A 413 24.87 -58.13 -0.02
CA ASP A 413 24.26 -58.90 -1.09
C ASP A 413 22.72 -58.73 -1.15
N GLY A 414 22.13 -58.07 -0.14
CA GLY A 414 20.71 -57.83 0.02
C GLY A 414 20.00 -58.80 0.97
N ARG A 415 20.74 -59.67 1.68
CA ARG A 415 20.26 -60.64 2.67
C ARG A 415 20.85 -60.32 4.04
N TRP A 416 20.16 -60.73 5.11
CA TRP A 416 20.61 -60.42 6.46
C TRP A 416 21.47 -61.55 7.00
N ASP A 417 22.76 -61.31 7.22
CA ASP A 417 23.70 -62.26 7.83
C ASP A 417 23.44 -62.44 9.32
N MET A 418 23.01 -61.37 10.00
CA MET A 418 22.85 -61.33 11.44
C MET A 418 21.65 -60.48 11.84
N THR A 419 20.80 -60.99 12.73
CA THR A 419 19.71 -60.24 13.35
C THR A 419 19.81 -60.31 14.86
N TRP A 420 19.99 -59.16 15.51
CA TRP A 420 19.98 -59.01 16.95
C TRP A 420 18.60 -58.57 17.43
N TYR A 421 18.10 -59.14 18.53
CA TYR A 421 16.81 -58.85 19.13
C TYR A 421 16.99 -58.34 20.56
N PHE A 422 16.20 -57.33 20.91
CA PHE A 422 16.26 -56.66 22.20
C PHE A 422 14.90 -56.71 22.89
N ASP A 423 14.93 -56.83 24.22
CA ASP A 423 13.74 -56.85 25.05
C ASP A 423 13.07 -55.45 25.17
N ALA A 424 11.94 -55.37 25.86
CA ALA A 424 11.20 -54.12 26.07
C ALA A 424 11.94 -53.09 26.94
N GLN A 425 13.05 -53.47 27.56
CA GLN A 425 13.94 -52.61 28.34
C GLN A 425 15.18 -52.19 27.53
N GLY A 426 15.37 -52.74 26.32
CA GLY A 426 16.50 -52.49 25.44
C GLY A 426 17.73 -53.36 25.72
N ASN A 427 17.59 -54.44 26.50
CA ASN A 427 18.67 -55.40 26.73
C ASN A 427 18.71 -56.41 25.58
N LEU A 428 19.91 -56.86 25.21
CA LEU A 428 20.08 -57.90 24.22
C LEU A 428 19.51 -59.23 24.75
N GLU A 429 18.58 -59.82 24.00
CA GLU A 429 17.90 -61.08 24.36
C GLU A 429 18.38 -62.24 23.49
N ARG A 430 18.56 -61.99 22.19
CA ARG A 430 18.83 -63.04 21.21
C ARG A 430 19.55 -62.50 19.98
N ALA A 431 20.38 -63.32 19.34
CA ALA A 431 20.86 -63.06 17.98
C ALA A 431 20.64 -64.28 17.08
N GLU A 432 20.41 -64.05 15.80
CA GLU A 432 20.22 -65.07 14.77
C GLU A 432 21.23 -64.84 13.67
N LYS A 433 21.96 -65.87 13.26
CA LYS A 433 22.97 -65.81 12.21
C LYS A 433 22.62 -66.77 11.08
N ASP A 434 22.65 -66.26 9.86
CA ASP A 434 22.66 -67.00 8.61
C ASP A 434 24.11 -67.03 8.12
N ALA A 435 24.75 -68.19 8.14
CA ALA A 435 26.17 -68.36 7.86
C ALA A 435 26.45 -68.67 6.38
N ASP A 436 25.46 -69.16 5.62
CA ASP A 436 25.60 -69.51 4.21
C ASP A 436 24.76 -68.65 3.25
N ALA A 437 24.04 -67.66 3.79
CA ALA A 437 23.22 -66.66 3.10
C ALA A 437 22.03 -67.27 2.33
N ASP A 438 21.46 -68.37 2.81
CA ASP A 438 20.32 -69.04 2.18
C ASP A 438 18.93 -68.51 2.65
N ASN A 439 18.92 -67.52 3.57
CA ASN A 439 17.78 -66.97 4.32
C ASN A 439 17.20 -67.90 5.40
N ARG A 440 17.96 -68.89 5.86
CA ARG A 440 17.64 -69.70 7.04
C ARG A 440 18.66 -69.39 8.12
N VAL A 441 18.20 -69.47 9.37
CA VAL A 441 19.09 -69.23 10.50
C VAL A 441 19.82 -70.53 10.78
N ASP A 442 21.16 -70.49 10.73
CA ASP A 442 22.01 -71.61 11.10
C ASP A 442 22.35 -71.58 12.58
N THR A 443 22.41 -70.40 13.20
CA THR A 443 22.82 -70.26 14.61
C THR A 443 21.99 -69.25 15.36
N TRP A 444 21.49 -69.65 16.53
CA TRP A 444 20.82 -68.79 17.50
C TRP A 444 21.72 -68.60 18.72
N TYR A 445 21.86 -67.37 19.16
CA TYR A 445 22.55 -66.99 20.39
C TYR A 445 21.54 -66.42 21.38
N TYR A 446 21.59 -66.83 22.64
CA TYR A 446 20.72 -66.36 23.70
C TYR A 446 21.52 -65.62 24.76
N TYR A 447 20.96 -64.52 25.25
CA TYR A 447 21.63 -63.64 26.20
C TYR A 447 20.76 -63.41 27.44
N GLU A 448 21.38 -63.49 28.61
CA GLU A 448 20.78 -63.12 29.90
C GLU A 448 21.69 -62.08 30.58
N ASP A 449 21.11 -60.96 31.03
CA ASP A 449 21.84 -59.84 31.64
C ASP A 449 23.06 -59.37 30.82
N GLY A 450 22.95 -59.43 29.48
CA GLY A 450 23.99 -59.03 28.53
C GLY A 450 25.14 -60.04 28.36
N ARG A 451 25.01 -61.25 28.89
CA ARG A 451 25.99 -62.34 28.77
C ARG A 451 25.44 -63.49 27.95
N LEU A 452 26.30 -64.17 27.20
CA LEU A 452 25.90 -65.36 26.44
C LEU A 452 25.45 -66.45 27.44
N SER A 453 24.18 -66.85 27.36
CA SER A 453 23.60 -67.91 28.20
C SER A 453 23.40 -69.21 27.42
N GLY A 454 23.23 -69.14 26.10
CA GLY A 454 23.09 -70.33 25.27
C GLY A 454 23.36 -70.12 23.79
N VAL A 455 23.67 -71.20 23.10
CA VAL A 455 23.80 -71.27 21.63
C VAL A 455 22.98 -72.45 21.11
N SER A 456 22.33 -72.29 19.98
CA SER A 456 21.74 -73.40 19.23
C SER A 456 22.20 -73.32 17.78
N GLU A 457 22.55 -74.44 17.17
CA GLU A 457 23.09 -74.48 15.80
C GLU A 457 22.39 -75.59 15.00
N ASP A 458 21.98 -75.27 13.78
CA ASP A 458 21.51 -76.18 12.73
C ASP A 458 22.67 -76.42 11.75
N THR A 459 23.27 -77.60 11.80
CA THR A 459 24.43 -77.97 11.01
C THR A 459 24.06 -78.59 9.66
N HIS A 460 22.77 -78.84 9.40
CA HIS A 460 22.30 -79.55 8.21
C HIS A 460 21.22 -78.80 7.41
N GLY A 461 20.83 -77.60 7.85
CA GLY A 461 20.04 -76.62 7.12
C GLY A 461 18.56 -76.97 6.96
N ASP A 462 17.99 -77.76 7.88
CA ASP A 462 16.55 -78.07 7.83
C ASP A 462 15.66 -77.03 8.56
N GLY A 463 16.28 -76.05 9.21
CA GLY A 463 15.67 -74.99 10.00
C GLY A 463 15.43 -75.36 11.47
N ARG A 464 16.02 -76.46 11.96
CA ARG A 464 15.93 -76.90 13.36
C ARG A 464 17.33 -77.10 13.91
N PRO A 465 17.64 -76.59 15.10
CA PRO A 465 18.94 -76.87 15.70
C PRO A 465 19.12 -78.36 15.99
N ASP A 466 20.33 -78.87 15.78
CA ASP A 466 20.80 -80.19 16.20
C ASP A 466 21.93 -80.11 17.24
N ILE A 467 22.46 -78.91 17.51
CA ILE A 467 23.41 -78.63 18.59
C ILE A 467 22.82 -77.59 19.54
N TRP A 468 22.97 -77.81 20.85
CA TRP A 468 22.63 -76.84 21.89
C TRP A 468 23.74 -76.72 22.93
N GLU A 469 24.09 -75.51 23.33
CA GLU A 469 25.13 -75.22 24.32
C GLU A 469 24.59 -74.29 25.40
N ASP A 470 24.89 -74.58 26.67
CA ASP A 470 24.54 -73.72 27.80
C ASP A 470 25.82 -73.16 28.46
N TYR A 471 25.78 -71.89 28.83
CA TYR A 471 26.91 -71.15 29.42
C TYR A 471 26.56 -70.63 30.81
N ASP A 472 27.55 -70.58 31.70
CA ASP A 472 27.38 -69.95 33.01
C ASP A 472 27.55 -68.42 32.96
N ALA A 473 27.37 -67.77 34.11
CA ALA A 473 27.51 -66.32 34.24
C ALA A 473 28.94 -65.80 33.95
N SER A 474 29.94 -66.68 33.77
CA SER A 474 31.29 -66.32 33.33
C SER A 474 31.52 -66.54 31.84
N GLU A 475 30.46 -66.84 31.07
CA GLU A 475 30.49 -67.20 29.65
C GLU A 475 31.33 -68.46 29.38
N THR A 476 31.43 -69.35 30.39
CA THR A 476 32.07 -70.66 30.24
C THR A 476 31.00 -71.69 29.90
N MET A 477 31.23 -72.47 28.84
CA MET A 477 30.33 -73.56 28.45
C MET A 477 30.27 -74.60 29.57
N THR A 478 29.06 -74.89 30.06
CA THR A 478 28.81 -75.87 31.12
C THR A 478 28.18 -77.15 30.58
N LYS A 479 27.50 -77.06 29.43
CA LYS A 479 26.76 -78.16 28.85
C LYS A 479 26.69 -78.05 27.34
N ARG A 480 26.77 -79.19 26.66
CA ARG A 480 26.52 -79.31 25.21
C ARG A 480 25.64 -80.53 24.93
N LYS A 481 24.64 -80.37 24.08
CA LYS A 481 23.79 -81.43 23.54
C LYS A 481 23.97 -81.53 22.02
N LYS A 482 23.88 -82.75 21.49
CA LYS A 482 23.91 -83.01 20.04
C LYS A 482 22.87 -84.06 19.66
N ASP A 483 22.10 -83.78 18.64
CA ASP A 483 21.22 -84.69 17.91
C ASP A 483 21.97 -85.15 16.64
N LEU A 484 22.30 -86.44 16.55
CA LEU A 484 23.10 -86.99 15.46
C LEU A 484 22.25 -87.63 14.37
N ASP A 485 20.99 -87.99 14.69
CA ASP A 485 20.06 -88.59 13.74
C ASP A 485 18.98 -87.63 13.23
N PHE A 486 18.98 -86.40 13.74
CA PHE A 486 18.18 -85.25 13.33
C PHE A 486 16.67 -85.48 13.55
N ASP A 487 16.30 -86.20 14.62
CA ASP A 487 14.91 -86.45 14.99
C ASP A 487 14.28 -85.35 15.86
N GLY A 488 15.09 -84.37 16.29
CA GLY A 488 14.74 -83.25 17.17
C GLY A 488 15.00 -83.53 18.65
N VAL A 489 15.63 -84.66 19.00
CA VAL A 489 15.97 -85.06 20.36
C VAL A 489 17.47 -85.32 20.46
N ALA A 490 18.13 -84.75 21.46
CA ALA A 490 19.57 -84.93 21.63
C ALA A 490 19.95 -86.39 21.97
N ASP A 491 20.88 -86.96 21.20
CA ASP A 491 21.52 -88.25 21.42
C ASP A 491 22.64 -88.20 22.46
N ILE A 492 23.39 -87.08 22.48
CA ILE A 492 24.57 -86.89 23.31
C ILE A 492 24.36 -85.67 24.21
N GLU A 493 24.75 -85.82 25.48
CA GLU A 493 24.85 -84.72 26.44
C GLU A 493 26.24 -84.76 27.12
N GLU A 494 26.98 -83.67 27.01
CA GLU A 494 28.31 -83.45 27.59
C GLU A 494 28.21 -82.35 28.67
N LEU A 495 28.85 -82.56 29.82
CA LEU A 495 28.95 -81.59 30.93
C LEU A 495 30.42 -81.25 31.15
N PHE A 496 30.72 -79.97 31.37
CA PHE A 496 32.08 -79.42 31.43
C PHE A 496 32.47 -78.89 32.81
#